data_AF-A0A523ZSC4-F1
#
_entry.id   AF-A0A523ZSC4-F1
#
_cell.length_a   1.000
_cell.length_b   1.000
_cell.length_c   1.000
_cell.angle_alpha   90.00
_cell.angle_beta   90.00
_cell.angle_gamma   90.00
#
_symmetry.space_group_name_H-M   'P 1'
#
loop_
_entity.id
_entity.type
_entity.pdbx_description
1 polymer ?
#
loop_
_entity_poly.entity_id
_entity_poly.type
_entity_poly.pdbx_seq_one_letter_code
_entity_poly.pdbx_strand_id
1 'polypeptide(L)'
;DTLTCGNGLSKRNVVEKIIREGPARVQELVTLGVNFSRRATGELDLGMESGHSKRRIVHAKDLSGQEIERALLNAVGKHPSIKLFENHIAINLVTKNNQCMGCYVLDRENSIIRNFVAKITVLATGGMGRVYLHTSNPDVATGDGIAIAYRAGATVMNMEFTQFHPTCLYHSYETPFLISEALRGEGAILQDKRGRRFMSDYHSMKELAPRDVVARAIDQELKKSGDEYVLLDISVKDPQFIRSRFPGIYEKCLSFGIDITKDSIPVVPAAHYCCGGVKATIAGETDVKNLFAIGETACTGLHGANRLASNSLLEALVCAHHAAKRCIRLLKKEISLQPFAPWEPGEAVDIDEAVVITQNRDEIRRLMWNYVGIVRSNKRLTRAKKRITLLQQEINQYYWDFILTVDLVELRNMALVAELIIDSAIVRKESRGIHYFLDYPEKLPVARDTLLKKKVFSSK
;
A
#
# COMPACT_ATOMS: atom_id res chain seq x y z
N ASP A 1 10.61 -16.52 -10.00
CA ASP A 1 9.54 -15.49 -10.01
C ASP A 1 9.69 -14.54 -8.81
N THR A 2 9.25 -14.88 -7.59
CA THR A 2 9.30 -13.93 -6.44
C THR A 2 10.70 -13.38 -6.14
N LEU A 3 11.72 -14.24 -6.04
CA LEU A 3 13.11 -13.81 -5.77
C LEU A 3 13.67 -12.91 -6.88
N THR A 4 13.35 -13.24 -8.13
CA THR A 4 13.74 -12.45 -9.30
C THR A 4 13.10 -11.06 -9.24
N CYS A 5 11.80 -11.01 -8.97
CA CYS A 5 11.04 -9.77 -8.85
C CYS A 5 11.60 -8.90 -7.71
N GLY A 6 11.84 -9.46 -6.53
CA GLY A 6 12.35 -8.72 -5.37
C GLY A 6 13.80 -8.24 -5.48
N ASN A 7 14.46 -8.47 -6.62
CA ASN A 7 15.69 -7.82 -7.05
C ASN A 7 16.84 -7.88 -6.02
N GLY A 8 17.01 -9.05 -5.40
CA GLY A 8 18.08 -9.34 -4.45
C GLY A 8 17.77 -8.97 -2.98
N LEU A 9 16.65 -8.32 -2.69
CA LEU A 9 16.25 -7.99 -1.31
C LEU A 9 15.23 -8.96 -0.69
N SER A 10 14.54 -9.76 -1.50
CA SER A 10 13.65 -10.80 -0.97
C SER A 10 14.43 -11.82 -0.13
N LYS A 11 13.94 -12.11 1.07
CA LYS A 11 14.54 -13.10 1.98
C LYS A 11 14.11 -14.50 1.56
N ARG A 12 15.06 -15.30 1.07
CA ARG A 12 14.79 -16.63 0.50
C ARG A 12 13.98 -17.54 1.43
N ASN A 13 14.35 -17.62 2.70
CA ASN A 13 13.64 -18.41 3.70
C ASN A 13 12.18 -17.94 3.91
N VAL A 14 11.93 -16.63 3.85
CA VAL A 14 10.58 -16.05 3.94
C VAL A 14 9.77 -16.39 2.70
N VAL A 15 10.35 -16.19 1.52
CA VAL A 15 9.71 -16.53 0.24
C VAL A 15 9.33 -18.00 0.18
N GLU A 16 10.28 -18.91 0.45
CA GLU A 16 10.03 -20.34 0.36
C GLU A 16 8.94 -20.78 1.33
N LYS A 17 8.93 -20.26 2.56
CA LYS A 17 7.90 -20.60 3.55
C LYS A 17 6.52 -20.12 3.12
N ILE A 18 6.38 -18.85 2.72
CA ILE A 18 5.09 -18.28 2.31
C ILE A 18 4.55 -19.00 1.08
N ILE A 19 5.38 -19.22 0.06
CA ILE A 19 4.94 -19.87 -1.17
C ILE A 19 4.57 -21.34 -0.96
N ARG A 20 5.32 -22.09 -0.14
CA ARG A 20 4.99 -23.51 0.17
C ARG A 20 3.69 -23.66 0.94
N GLU A 21 3.40 -22.74 1.86
CA GLU A 21 2.19 -22.80 2.69
C GLU A 21 0.95 -22.15 2.04
N GLY A 22 1.15 -21.38 0.97
CA GLY A 22 0.12 -20.66 0.25
C GLY A 22 -1.09 -21.50 -0.17
N PRO A 23 -0.91 -22.66 -0.85
CA PRO A 23 -2.03 -23.49 -1.29
C PRO A 23 -2.96 -23.95 -0.16
N ALA A 24 -2.41 -24.27 1.02
CA ALA A 24 -3.22 -24.65 2.18
C ALA A 24 -4.08 -23.48 2.68
N ARG A 25 -3.55 -22.25 2.66
CA ARG A 25 -4.33 -21.05 3.03
C ARG A 25 -5.43 -20.72 2.02
N VAL A 26 -5.18 -20.94 0.73
CA VAL A 26 -6.21 -20.82 -0.31
C VAL A 26 -7.33 -21.84 -0.08
N GLN A 27 -6.99 -23.07 0.30
CA GLN A 27 -7.99 -24.09 0.63
C GLN A 27 -8.82 -23.71 1.87
N GLU A 28 -8.20 -23.10 2.88
CA GLU A 28 -8.93 -22.58 4.05
C GLU A 28 -9.96 -21.52 3.65
N LEU A 29 -9.64 -20.62 2.71
CA LEU A 29 -10.61 -19.67 2.17
C LEU A 29 -11.79 -20.35 1.47
N VAL A 30 -11.53 -21.40 0.69
CA VAL A 30 -12.61 -22.18 0.05
C VAL A 30 -13.51 -22.80 1.12
N THR A 31 -12.95 -23.34 2.20
CA THR A 31 -13.71 -23.89 3.33
C THR A 31 -14.54 -22.80 4.05
N LEU A 32 -14.04 -21.57 4.11
CA LEU A 32 -14.78 -20.42 4.64
C LEU A 32 -15.85 -19.87 3.67
N GLY A 33 -15.96 -20.45 2.46
CA GLY A 33 -17.01 -20.15 1.50
C GLY A 33 -16.62 -19.17 0.39
N VAL A 34 -15.33 -19.00 0.10
CA VAL A 34 -14.85 -18.24 -1.07
C VAL A 34 -15.08 -19.05 -2.35
N ASN A 35 -15.79 -18.47 -3.31
CA ASN A 35 -16.12 -19.09 -4.59
C ASN A 35 -15.12 -18.68 -5.68
N PHE A 36 -13.98 -19.37 -5.73
CA PHE A 36 -13.06 -19.23 -6.87
C PHE A 36 -13.63 -19.82 -8.17
N SER A 37 -13.28 -19.19 -9.29
CA SER A 37 -13.63 -19.65 -10.63
C SER A 37 -13.05 -21.03 -10.90
N ARG A 38 -13.87 -21.87 -11.55
CA ARG A 38 -13.55 -23.26 -11.87
C ARG A 38 -13.74 -23.50 -13.37
N ARG A 39 -12.96 -24.43 -13.90
CA ARG A 39 -13.12 -24.97 -15.25
C ARG A 39 -14.29 -25.94 -15.30
N ALA A 40 -14.72 -26.30 -16.50
CA ALA A 40 -15.76 -27.33 -16.71
C ALA A 40 -15.40 -28.69 -16.07
N THR A 41 -14.10 -28.97 -15.91
CA THR A 41 -13.58 -30.16 -15.21
C THR A 41 -13.75 -30.12 -13.69
N GLY A 42 -14.17 -28.99 -13.11
CA GLY A 42 -14.27 -28.76 -11.67
C GLY A 42 -12.98 -28.27 -11.01
N GLU A 43 -11.85 -28.27 -11.72
CA GLU A 43 -10.57 -27.72 -11.24
C GLU A 43 -10.62 -26.19 -11.12
N LEU A 44 -9.77 -25.62 -10.25
CA LEU A 44 -9.61 -24.16 -10.16
C LEU A 44 -9.11 -23.61 -11.50
N ASP A 45 -9.73 -22.53 -11.97
CA ASP A 45 -9.19 -21.82 -13.12
C ASP A 45 -8.03 -20.90 -12.69
N LEU A 46 -6.91 -21.00 -13.40
CA LEU A 46 -5.65 -20.38 -13.01
C LEU A 46 -5.24 -19.28 -14.01
N GLY A 47 -5.16 -18.07 -13.50
CA GLY A 47 -4.62 -16.90 -14.17
C GLY A 47 -3.08 -16.84 -14.13
N MET A 48 -2.55 -15.89 -14.89
CA MET A 48 -1.12 -15.52 -14.91
C MET A 48 -1.01 -14.01 -15.11
N GLU A 49 -0.15 -13.39 -14.34
CA GLU A 49 0.14 -11.95 -14.38
C GLU A 49 1.63 -11.72 -14.69
N SER A 50 2.02 -10.47 -14.93
CA SER A 50 3.40 -10.09 -15.22
C SER A 50 4.38 -10.59 -14.15
N GLY A 51 5.52 -11.14 -14.59
CA GLY A 51 6.56 -11.69 -13.74
C GLY A 51 6.38 -13.17 -13.33
N HIS A 52 5.24 -13.78 -13.64
CA HIS A 52 5.02 -15.22 -13.42
C HIS A 52 5.48 -16.04 -14.63
N SER A 53 6.09 -17.19 -14.37
CA SER A 53 6.50 -18.17 -15.40
C SER A 53 5.48 -19.29 -15.64
N LYS A 54 4.42 -19.37 -14.81
CA LYS A 54 3.35 -20.38 -14.89
C LYS A 54 2.03 -19.82 -14.38
N ARG A 55 0.91 -20.34 -14.90
CA ARG A 55 -0.45 -20.10 -14.39
C ARG A 55 -0.59 -20.66 -12.97
N ARG A 56 -0.89 -19.79 -12.01
CA ARG A 56 -0.98 -20.14 -10.58
C ARG A 56 -1.84 -19.18 -9.75
N ILE A 57 -2.55 -18.26 -10.40
CA ILE A 57 -3.32 -17.23 -9.72
C ILE A 57 -4.78 -17.70 -9.68
N VAL A 58 -5.23 -18.06 -8.48
CA VAL A 58 -6.65 -18.31 -8.21
C VAL A 58 -7.40 -16.99 -8.24
N HIS A 59 -8.61 -17.01 -8.81
CA HIS A 59 -9.41 -15.80 -8.98
C HIS A 59 -10.90 -16.11 -8.91
N ALA A 60 -11.72 -15.09 -8.65
CA ALA A 60 -13.17 -15.15 -8.76
C ALA A 60 -13.60 -14.12 -9.81
N LYS A 61 -13.57 -14.52 -11.10
CA LYS A 61 -13.66 -13.62 -12.25
C LYS A 61 -12.64 -12.47 -12.07
N ASP A 62 -13.08 -11.22 -12.22
CA ASP A 62 -12.31 -9.99 -11.97
C ASP A 62 -12.56 -9.38 -10.58
N LEU A 63 -13.27 -10.07 -9.68
CA LEU A 63 -13.71 -9.56 -8.36
C LEU A 63 -13.18 -10.40 -7.17
N SER A 64 -11.98 -10.97 -7.31
CA SER A 64 -11.37 -11.84 -6.29
C SER A 64 -11.31 -11.22 -4.89
N GLY A 65 -10.95 -9.93 -4.78
CA GLY A 65 -10.86 -9.24 -3.49
C GLY A 65 -12.21 -9.17 -2.77
N GLN A 66 -13.26 -8.77 -3.49
CA GLN A 66 -14.62 -8.67 -2.97
C GLN A 66 -15.15 -10.02 -2.49
N GLU A 67 -14.91 -11.09 -3.26
CA GLU A 67 -15.38 -12.43 -2.91
C GLU A 67 -14.66 -13.00 -1.67
N ILE A 68 -13.37 -12.70 -1.50
CA ILE A 68 -12.61 -13.05 -0.30
C ILE A 68 -13.12 -12.27 0.91
N GLU A 69 -13.28 -10.96 0.78
CA GLU A 69 -13.76 -10.08 1.84
C GLU A 69 -15.17 -10.49 2.31
N ARG A 70 -16.09 -10.75 1.38
CA ARG A 70 -17.46 -11.25 1.68
C ARG A 70 -17.43 -12.50 2.56
N ALA A 71 -16.63 -13.49 2.19
CA ALA A 71 -16.56 -14.75 2.94
C ALA A 71 -15.97 -14.56 4.34
N LEU A 72 -14.91 -13.74 4.45
CA LEU A 72 -14.27 -13.45 5.73
C LEU A 72 -15.18 -12.65 6.67
N LEU A 73 -15.85 -11.61 6.17
CA LEU A 73 -16.81 -10.82 6.95
C LEU A 73 -17.99 -11.68 7.43
N ASN A 74 -18.48 -12.59 6.59
CA ASN A 74 -19.52 -13.55 6.98
C ASN A 74 -19.05 -14.47 8.12
N ALA A 75 -17.83 -15.01 8.02
CA ALA A 75 -17.25 -15.85 9.07
C ALA A 75 -17.05 -15.07 10.38
N VAL A 76 -16.58 -13.82 10.31
CA VAL A 76 -16.40 -12.94 11.46
C VAL A 76 -17.72 -12.62 12.14
N GLY A 77 -18.74 -12.21 11.37
CA GLY A 77 -20.06 -11.84 11.90
C GLY A 77 -20.80 -13.00 12.60
N LYS A 78 -20.45 -14.25 12.30
CA LYS A 78 -20.99 -15.44 12.94
C LYS A 78 -20.26 -15.86 14.22
N HIS A 79 -19.10 -15.29 14.53
CA HIS A 79 -18.26 -15.76 15.62
C HIS A 79 -18.53 -14.98 16.93
N PRO A 80 -19.07 -15.62 17.99
CA PRO A 80 -19.56 -14.90 19.19
C PRO A 80 -18.47 -14.21 20.02
N SER A 81 -17.21 -14.63 19.87
CA SER A 81 -16.07 -14.02 20.59
C SER A 81 -15.41 -12.85 19.83
N ILE A 82 -15.84 -12.53 18.61
CA ILE A 82 -15.29 -11.39 17.85
C ILE A 82 -16.24 -10.21 18.01
N LYS A 83 -15.67 -9.04 18.34
CA LYS A 83 -16.39 -7.76 18.37
C LYS A 83 -15.81 -6.86 17.29
N LEU A 84 -16.68 -6.33 16.44
CA LEU A 84 -16.33 -5.35 15.42
C LEU A 84 -16.66 -3.95 15.91
N PHE A 85 -15.70 -3.04 15.78
CA PHE A 85 -15.85 -1.62 16.08
C PHE A 85 -15.60 -0.86 14.77
N GLU A 86 -16.66 -0.68 13.99
CA GLU A 86 -16.63 0.12 12.76
C GLU A 86 -16.60 1.61 13.10
N ASN A 87 -16.13 2.47 12.18
CA ASN A 87 -16.02 3.92 12.43
C ASN A 87 -15.15 4.29 13.66
N HIS A 88 -14.11 3.50 13.93
CA HIS A 88 -13.14 3.73 14.99
C HIS A 88 -11.72 3.86 14.40
N ILE A 89 -11.01 4.94 14.69
CA ILE A 89 -9.62 5.15 14.25
C ILE A 89 -8.64 5.06 15.41
N ALA A 90 -7.57 4.26 15.26
CA ALA A 90 -6.50 4.19 16.24
C ALA A 90 -5.61 5.44 16.14
N ILE A 91 -5.55 6.22 17.22
CA ILE A 91 -4.78 7.47 17.30
C ILE A 91 -3.30 7.18 17.55
N ASN A 92 -3.01 6.41 18.60
CA ASN A 92 -1.66 6.04 19.02
C ASN A 92 -1.68 4.74 19.82
N LEU A 93 -0.59 3.98 19.68
CA LEU A 93 -0.31 2.85 20.56
C LEU A 93 0.23 3.36 21.90
N VAL A 94 -0.10 2.66 22.97
CA VAL A 94 0.47 2.92 24.30
C VAL A 94 1.53 1.88 24.59
N THR A 95 2.77 2.34 24.80
CA THR A 95 3.91 1.48 25.12
C THR A 95 4.55 1.87 26.44
N LYS A 96 4.95 0.86 27.23
CA LYS A 96 5.74 1.01 28.46
C LYS A 96 6.82 -0.05 28.46
N ASN A 97 8.07 0.32 28.75
CA ASN A 97 9.22 -0.60 28.76
C ASN A 97 9.33 -1.46 27.48
N ASN A 98 9.17 -0.84 26.30
CA ASN A 98 9.15 -1.49 24.99
C ASN A 98 8.07 -2.59 24.85
N GLN A 99 6.97 -2.50 25.60
CA GLN A 99 5.83 -3.41 25.52
C GLN A 99 4.56 -2.63 25.20
N CYS A 100 3.83 -3.06 24.17
CA CYS A 100 2.54 -2.52 23.78
C CYS A 100 1.45 -2.98 24.76
N MET A 101 0.65 -2.03 25.23
CA MET A 101 -0.43 -2.21 26.21
C MET A 101 -1.82 -2.07 25.58
N GLY A 102 -1.88 -1.54 24.35
CA GLY A 102 -3.12 -1.25 23.65
C GLY A 102 -3.01 0.03 22.83
N CYS A 103 -4.14 0.70 22.60
CA CYS A 103 -4.20 1.97 21.86
C CYS A 103 -5.28 2.92 22.40
N TYR A 104 -5.07 4.20 22.13
CA TYR A 104 -6.14 5.20 22.12
C TYR A 104 -6.86 5.12 20.79
N VAL A 105 -8.20 5.12 20.83
CA VAL A 105 -9.06 5.01 19.64
C VAL A 105 -10.12 6.09 19.69
N LEU A 106 -10.25 6.85 18.62
CA LEU A 106 -11.33 7.81 18.44
C LEU A 106 -12.55 7.08 17.87
N ASP A 107 -13.64 7.11 18.63
CA ASP A 107 -14.98 6.73 18.22
C ASP A 107 -15.56 7.90 17.41
N ARG A 108 -15.62 7.74 16.08
CA ARG A 108 -15.98 8.83 15.16
C ARG A 108 -17.41 9.31 15.36
N GLU A 109 -18.32 8.41 15.70
CA GLU A 109 -19.75 8.72 15.81
C GLU A 109 -20.05 9.51 17.08
N ASN A 110 -19.36 9.18 18.17
CA ASN A 110 -19.57 9.82 19.48
C ASN A 110 -18.55 10.92 19.79
N SER A 111 -17.54 11.11 18.94
CA SER A 111 -16.44 12.07 19.13
C SER A 111 -15.72 11.92 20.48
N ILE A 112 -15.53 10.67 20.93
CA ILE A 112 -14.85 10.36 22.19
C ILE A 112 -13.64 9.46 21.97
N ILE A 113 -12.61 9.68 22.77
CA ILE A 113 -11.40 8.85 22.74
C ILE A 113 -11.51 7.77 23.83
N ARG A 114 -11.41 6.51 23.41
CA ARG A 114 -11.52 5.33 24.26
C ARG A 114 -10.17 4.61 24.37
N ASN A 115 -9.95 3.98 25.52
CA ASN A 115 -8.79 3.12 25.76
C ASN A 115 -9.14 1.69 25.36
N PHE A 116 -8.49 1.18 24.31
CA PHE A 116 -8.51 -0.24 24.00
C PHE A 116 -7.29 -0.90 24.62
N VAL A 117 -7.50 -1.53 25.78
CA VAL A 117 -6.44 -2.27 26.49
C VAL A 117 -6.37 -3.69 25.98
N ALA A 118 -5.17 -4.17 25.62
CA ALA A 118 -4.99 -5.50 25.05
C ALA A 118 -3.67 -6.15 25.50
N LYS A 119 -3.70 -7.48 25.69
CA LYS A 119 -2.50 -8.28 25.95
C LYS A 119 -1.56 -8.34 24.74
N ILE A 120 -2.14 -8.34 23.54
CA ILE A 120 -1.46 -8.37 22.25
C ILE A 120 -2.21 -7.44 21.31
N THR A 121 -1.49 -6.58 20.59
CA THR A 121 -2.06 -5.70 19.55
C THR A 121 -1.50 -6.10 18.20
N VAL A 122 -2.37 -6.28 17.20
CA VAL A 122 -1.99 -6.67 15.83
C VAL A 122 -2.40 -5.56 14.87
N LEU A 123 -1.44 -5.01 14.14
CA LEU A 123 -1.67 -4.04 13.08
C LEU A 123 -1.87 -4.78 11.75
N ALA A 124 -3.01 -4.53 11.11
CA ALA A 124 -3.37 -5.05 9.80
C ALA A 124 -4.08 -3.96 8.98
N THR A 125 -3.52 -2.74 9.00
CA THR A 125 -4.17 -1.49 8.55
C THR A 125 -4.00 -1.20 7.06
N GLY A 126 -3.52 -2.16 6.27
CA GLY A 126 -3.22 -1.96 4.85
C GLY A 126 -1.99 -1.07 4.59
N GLY A 127 -1.94 -0.51 3.38
CA GLY A 127 -0.82 0.29 2.86
C GLY A 127 -0.92 1.79 3.10
N MET A 128 -0.21 2.55 2.27
CA MET A 128 -0.02 3.99 2.42
C MET A 128 -0.18 4.79 1.12
N GLY A 129 -0.88 4.25 0.12
CA GLY A 129 -0.98 4.89 -1.20
C GLY A 129 -1.50 6.32 -1.21
N ARG A 130 -2.30 6.72 -0.20
CA ARG A 130 -2.86 8.07 -0.09
C ARG A 130 -1.84 9.16 0.22
N VAL A 131 -0.59 8.82 0.57
CA VAL A 131 0.48 9.83 0.62
C VAL A 131 0.86 10.34 -0.77
N TYR A 132 0.44 9.67 -1.85
CA TYR A 132 0.66 10.10 -3.24
C TYR A 132 -0.59 10.75 -3.84
N LEU A 133 -0.38 11.65 -4.80
CA LEU A 133 -1.47 12.29 -5.53
C LEU A 133 -2.33 11.27 -6.29
N HIS A 134 -1.70 10.43 -7.12
CA HIS A 134 -2.37 9.35 -7.83
C HIS A 134 -2.10 8.02 -7.12
N THR A 135 -3.17 7.33 -6.76
CA THR A 135 -3.12 6.00 -6.14
C THR A 135 -4.31 5.18 -6.59
N SER A 136 -4.14 3.86 -6.67
CA SER A 136 -5.22 2.88 -6.85
C SER A 136 -5.83 2.39 -5.54
N ASN A 137 -5.35 2.88 -4.40
CA ASN A 137 -5.84 2.48 -3.09
C ASN A 137 -7.08 3.30 -2.68
N PRO A 138 -7.97 2.74 -1.84
CA PRO A 138 -9.09 3.49 -1.27
C PRO A 138 -8.60 4.63 -0.37
N ASP A 139 -9.51 5.55 -0.02
CA ASP A 139 -9.20 6.75 0.76
C ASP A 139 -8.63 6.46 2.16
N VAL A 140 -8.89 5.28 2.70
CA VAL A 140 -8.40 4.81 4.02
C VAL A 140 -6.93 4.35 4.03
N ALA A 141 -6.27 4.26 2.87
CA ALA A 141 -4.88 3.78 2.80
C ALA A 141 -3.85 4.88 3.09
N THR A 142 -3.93 5.47 4.29
CA THR A 142 -3.16 6.63 4.78
C THR A 142 -1.86 6.26 5.50
N GLY A 143 -1.62 4.97 5.74
CA GLY A 143 -0.42 4.47 6.41
C GLY A 143 -0.44 4.55 7.94
N ASP A 144 -1.63 4.64 8.55
CA ASP A 144 -1.80 4.84 9.99
C ASP A 144 -1.06 3.84 10.86
N GLY A 145 -1.18 2.53 10.56
CA GLY A 145 -0.49 1.48 11.30
C GLY A 145 1.04 1.61 11.28
N ILE A 146 1.61 2.01 10.13
CA ILE A 146 3.06 2.26 10.01
C ILE A 146 3.45 3.43 10.90
N ALA A 147 2.66 4.51 10.86
CA ALA A 147 2.92 5.73 11.62
C ALA A 147 2.87 5.49 13.15
N ILE A 148 1.79 4.87 13.66
CA ILE A 148 1.65 4.58 15.09
C ILE A 148 2.69 3.57 15.58
N ALA A 149 3.06 2.57 14.76
CA ALA A 149 4.11 1.62 15.11
C ALA A 149 5.47 2.31 15.24
N TYR A 150 5.83 3.17 14.28
CA TYR A 150 7.09 3.93 14.33
C TYR A 150 7.13 4.85 15.55
N ARG A 151 6.03 5.57 15.85
CA ARG A 151 5.94 6.41 17.05
C ARG A 151 6.06 5.62 18.34
N ALA A 152 5.55 4.38 18.36
CA ALA A 152 5.64 3.43 19.46
C ALA A 152 7.04 2.82 19.65
N GLY A 153 7.97 3.07 18.72
CA GLY A 153 9.36 2.62 18.78
C GLY A 153 9.68 1.41 17.89
N ALA A 154 8.72 0.94 17.09
CA ALA A 154 8.95 -0.16 16.16
C ALA A 154 9.87 0.27 15.01
N THR A 155 10.72 -0.65 14.56
CA THR A 155 11.53 -0.45 13.36
C THR A 155 10.65 -0.51 12.12
N VAL A 156 10.78 0.46 11.21
CA VAL A 156 10.24 0.37 9.85
C VAL A 156 11.36 0.04 8.87
N MET A 157 10.99 -0.65 7.79
CA MET A 157 11.94 -1.19 6.82
C MET A 157 11.49 -0.85 5.40
N ASN A 158 12.44 -0.47 4.55
CA ASN A 158 12.28 -0.45 3.09
C ASN A 158 11.13 0.47 2.58
N MET A 159 10.85 1.57 3.30
CA MET A 159 9.76 2.52 2.97
C MET A 159 9.90 3.17 1.59
N GLU A 160 11.11 3.20 1.02
CA GLU A 160 11.36 3.75 -0.30
C GLU A 160 10.77 2.91 -1.45
N PHE A 161 10.40 1.65 -1.21
CA PHE A 161 9.87 0.74 -2.23
C PHE A 161 8.33 0.78 -2.27
N THR A 162 7.81 1.79 -2.97
CA THR A 162 6.39 1.86 -3.35
C THR A 162 6.22 1.43 -4.80
N GLN A 163 5.33 0.47 -5.05
CA GLN A 163 5.04 0.00 -6.40
C GLN A 163 3.99 0.90 -7.04
N PHE A 164 4.24 1.30 -8.29
CA PHE A 164 3.32 2.09 -9.09
C PHE A 164 2.72 1.23 -10.20
N HIS A 165 1.39 1.29 -10.38
CA HIS A 165 0.73 0.75 -11.58
C HIS A 165 0.88 1.76 -12.71
N PRO A 166 1.24 1.35 -13.95
CA PRO A 166 1.47 2.28 -15.05
C PRO A 166 0.17 2.91 -15.57
N THR A 167 -0.95 2.17 -15.48
CA THR A 167 -2.22 2.56 -16.09
C THR A 167 -3.35 2.57 -15.06
N CYS A 168 -3.57 3.70 -14.42
CA CYS A 168 -4.78 4.01 -13.67
C CYS A 168 -5.60 5.00 -14.50
N LEU A 169 -6.92 4.88 -14.52
CA LEU A 169 -7.79 5.88 -15.13
C LEU A 169 -7.47 7.24 -14.49
N TYR A 170 -7.42 8.28 -15.33
CA TYR A 170 -7.32 9.66 -14.89
C TYR A 170 -8.64 10.37 -15.23
N HIS A 171 -9.37 10.79 -14.21
CA HIS A 171 -10.61 11.55 -14.38
C HIS A 171 -10.89 12.43 -13.15
N SER A 172 -11.44 13.64 -13.38
CA SER A 172 -11.52 14.71 -12.37
C SER A 172 -12.46 14.44 -11.19
N TYR A 173 -13.37 13.48 -11.30
CA TYR A 173 -14.39 13.16 -10.28
C TYR A 173 -14.13 11.82 -9.54
N GLU A 174 -12.87 11.37 -9.47
CA GLU A 174 -12.56 9.95 -9.29
C GLU A 174 -12.59 9.36 -7.87
N THR A 175 -13.22 8.19 -7.81
CA THR A 175 -12.71 7.03 -7.08
C THR A 175 -11.62 6.34 -7.93
N PRO A 176 -10.46 5.96 -7.36
CA PRO A 176 -9.40 5.31 -8.13
C PRO A 176 -9.85 4.06 -8.89
N PHE A 177 -9.50 3.97 -10.19
CA PHE A 177 -9.81 2.80 -11.01
C PHE A 177 -8.63 2.31 -11.85
N LEU A 178 -8.22 1.07 -11.62
CA LEU A 178 -7.07 0.46 -12.29
C LEU A 178 -7.47 -0.09 -13.66
N ILE A 179 -6.74 0.31 -14.71
CA ILE A 179 -6.90 -0.25 -16.05
C ILE A 179 -5.95 -1.43 -16.21
N SER A 180 -6.50 -2.64 -16.32
CA SER A 180 -5.75 -3.89 -16.29
C SER A 180 -4.60 -3.93 -17.30
N GLU A 181 -3.44 -4.45 -16.87
CA GLU A 181 -2.28 -4.68 -17.74
C GLU A 181 -2.61 -5.58 -18.94
N ALA A 182 -3.65 -6.41 -18.82
CA ALA A 182 -4.14 -7.26 -19.90
C ALA A 182 -4.51 -6.46 -21.15
N LEU A 183 -4.99 -5.20 -21.05
CA LEU A 183 -5.27 -4.37 -22.23
C LEU A 183 -4.01 -4.17 -23.09
N ARG A 184 -2.86 -3.87 -22.45
CA ARG A 184 -1.56 -3.77 -23.16
C ARG A 184 -1.15 -5.11 -23.76
N GLY A 185 -1.39 -6.20 -23.03
CA GLY A 185 -1.18 -7.57 -23.50
C GLY A 185 -1.96 -7.91 -24.76
N GLU A 186 -3.18 -7.39 -24.88
CA GLU A 186 -4.03 -7.54 -26.07
C GLU A 186 -3.72 -6.52 -27.16
N GLY A 187 -2.68 -5.68 -27.02
CA GLY A 187 -2.21 -4.79 -28.07
C GLY A 187 -2.63 -3.33 -27.93
N ALA A 188 -3.11 -2.90 -26.75
CA ALA A 188 -3.30 -1.48 -26.49
C ALA A 188 -1.97 -0.72 -26.60
N ILE A 189 -2.00 0.48 -27.18
CA ILE A 189 -0.83 1.34 -27.40
C ILE A 189 -0.85 2.53 -26.44
N LEU A 190 0.33 2.95 -26.00
CA LEU A 190 0.49 4.15 -25.17
C LEU A 190 0.92 5.34 -26.02
N GLN A 191 0.18 6.44 -25.91
CA GLN A 191 0.38 7.66 -26.68
C GLN A 191 0.44 8.89 -25.77
N ASP A 192 1.23 9.90 -26.14
CA ASP A 192 1.13 11.20 -25.49
C ASP A 192 -0.17 11.93 -25.92
N LYS A 193 -0.47 13.09 -25.33
CA LYS A 193 -1.67 13.88 -25.69
C LYS A 193 -1.69 14.34 -27.16
N ARG A 194 -0.57 14.22 -27.88
CA ARG A 194 -0.43 14.57 -29.29
C ARG A 194 -0.59 13.35 -30.21
N GLY A 195 -0.90 12.18 -29.66
CA GLY A 195 -1.11 10.93 -30.40
C GLY A 195 0.18 10.18 -30.73
N ARG A 196 1.35 10.65 -30.28
CA ARG A 196 2.62 9.99 -30.58
C ARG A 196 2.81 8.78 -29.67
N ARG A 197 3.02 7.61 -30.28
CA ARG A 197 3.39 6.39 -29.57
C ARG A 197 4.84 6.49 -29.09
N PHE A 198 5.04 6.61 -27.78
CA PHE A 198 6.36 6.93 -27.20
C PHE A 198 7.12 5.72 -26.65
N MET A 199 6.45 4.59 -26.37
CA MET A 199 7.10 3.46 -25.69
C MET A 199 8.26 2.83 -26.46
N SER A 200 8.32 3.01 -27.78
CA SER A 200 9.45 2.60 -28.62
C SER A 200 10.76 3.31 -28.27
N ASP A 201 10.68 4.52 -27.70
CA ASP A 201 11.85 5.32 -27.35
C ASP A 201 12.53 4.80 -26.06
N TYR A 202 11.81 3.98 -25.29
CA TYR A 202 12.20 3.55 -23.95
C TYR A 202 12.56 2.07 -23.86
N HIS A 203 11.91 1.20 -24.64
CA HIS A 203 12.15 -0.24 -24.55
C HIS A 203 11.74 -0.97 -25.83
N SER A 204 12.52 -1.98 -26.24
CA SER A 204 12.27 -2.79 -27.44
C SER A 204 10.92 -3.54 -27.39
N MET A 205 10.51 -4.00 -26.21
CA MET A 205 9.20 -4.63 -25.97
C MET A 205 8.01 -3.64 -25.95
N LYS A 206 8.25 -2.32 -26.05
CA LYS A 206 7.22 -1.28 -26.06
C LYS A 206 6.24 -1.43 -24.88
N GLU A 207 4.93 -1.45 -25.11
CA GLU A 207 3.89 -1.56 -24.07
C GLU A 207 3.91 -2.90 -23.31
N LEU A 208 4.61 -3.91 -23.82
CA LEU A 208 4.83 -5.20 -23.15
C LEU A 208 6.09 -5.22 -22.28
N ALA A 209 6.81 -4.09 -22.18
CA ALA A 209 7.94 -3.97 -21.26
C ALA A 209 7.51 -4.21 -19.80
N PRO A 210 8.47 -4.54 -18.91
CA PRO A 210 8.19 -4.68 -17.48
C PRO A 210 7.46 -3.47 -16.90
N ARG A 211 6.55 -3.71 -15.95
CA ARG A 211 5.67 -2.70 -15.36
C ARG A 211 6.41 -1.45 -14.89
N ASP A 212 7.56 -1.62 -14.26
CA ASP A 212 8.39 -0.53 -13.75
C ASP A 212 9.00 0.32 -14.88
N VAL A 213 9.33 -0.30 -16.02
CA VAL A 213 9.81 0.40 -17.23
C VAL A 213 8.69 1.26 -17.82
N VAL A 214 7.50 0.68 -18.00
CA VAL A 214 6.34 1.40 -18.54
C VAL A 214 5.96 2.58 -17.64
N ALA A 215 5.91 2.36 -16.32
CA ALA A 215 5.60 3.43 -15.36
C ALA A 215 6.65 4.55 -15.41
N ARG A 216 7.95 4.22 -15.52
CA ARG A 216 9.04 5.21 -15.69
C ARG A 216 8.90 6.01 -16.98
N ALA A 217 8.60 5.35 -18.10
CA ALA A 217 8.41 6.01 -19.38
C ALA A 217 7.27 7.03 -19.32
N ILE A 218 6.12 6.64 -18.78
CA ILE A 218 4.97 7.55 -18.61
C ILE A 218 5.34 8.71 -17.68
N ASP A 219 5.93 8.43 -16.51
CA ASP A 219 6.37 9.47 -15.56
C ASP A 219 7.33 10.49 -16.19
N GLN A 220 8.24 10.00 -17.04
CA GLN A 220 9.19 10.85 -17.75
C GLN A 220 8.52 11.69 -18.84
N GLU A 221 7.57 11.14 -19.61
CA GLU A 221 6.80 11.90 -20.59
C GLU A 221 5.96 13.01 -19.93
N LEU A 222 5.22 12.69 -18.87
CA LEU A 222 4.41 13.66 -18.13
C LEU A 222 5.27 14.79 -17.53
N LYS A 223 6.44 14.45 -16.99
CA LYS A 223 7.38 15.46 -16.45
C LYS A 223 8.02 16.33 -17.53
N LYS A 224 8.21 15.80 -18.75
CA LYS A 224 8.75 16.56 -19.88
C LYS A 224 7.72 17.51 -20.48
N SER A 225 6.49 17.03 -20.66
CA SER A 225 5.44 17.82 -21.32
C SER A 225 4.68 18.75 -20.38
N GLY A 226 4.61 18.41 -19.09
CA GLY A 226 3.73 19.08 -18.13
C GLY A 226 2.27 18.61 -18.21
N ASP A 227 1.98 17.57 -19.00
CA ASP A 227 0.65 16.99 -19.09
C ASP A 227 0.27 16.23 -17.83
N GLU A 228 -1.04 16.09 -17.59
CA GLU A 228 -1.59 15.40 -16.41
C GLU A 228 -1.73 13.89 -16.61
N TYR A 229 -1.87 13.44 -17.86
CA TYR A 229 -2.08 12.05 -18.23
C TYR A 229 -1.58 11.77 -19.65
N VAL A 230 -1.37 10.48 -19.94
CA VAL A 230 -1.14 9.95 -21.29
C VAL A 230 -2.39 9.17 -21.74
N LEU A 231 -2.41 8.72 -22.99
CA LEU A 231 -3.53 7.98 -23.57
C LEU A 231 -3.17 6.49 -23.73
N LEU A 232 -4.11 5.61 -23.39
CA LEU A 232 -4.05 4.18 -23.67
C LEU A 232 -5.15 3.81 -24.66
N ASP A 233 -4.77 3.39 -25.86
CA ASP A 233 -5.71 3.13 -26.95
C ASP A 233 -5.75 1.64 -27.32
N ILE A 234 -6.94 1.03 -27.23
CA ILE A 234 -7.23 -0.35 -27.64
C ILE A 234 -8.22 -0.40 -28.82
N SER A 235 -8.67 0.76 -29.33
CA SER A 235 -9.73 0.90 -30.34
C SER A 235 -9.43 0.20 -31.67
N VAL A 236 -8.16 -0.16 -31.91
CA VAL A 236 -7.72 -0.99 -33.05
C VAL A 236 -8.27 -2.42 -33.01
N LYS A 237 -8.80 -2.88 -31.87
CA LYS A 237 -9.40 -4.21 -31.71
C LYS A 237 -10.89 -4.20 -32.00
N ASP A 238 -11.41 -5.37 -32.32
CA ASP A 238 -12.83 -5.58 -32.54
C ASP A 238 -13.67 -5.14 -31.31
N PRO A 239 -14.70 -4.30 -31.48
CA PRO A 239 -15.53 -3.82 -30.38
C PRO A 239 -16.21 -4.93 -29.56
N GLN A 240 -16.62 -6.03 -30.19
CA GLN A 240 -17.26 -7.15 -29.50
C GLN A 240 -16.25 -7.91 -28.64
N PHE A 241 -15.03 -8.11 -29.14
CA PHE A 241 -13.92 -8.64 -28.36
C PHE A 241 -13.64 -7.78 -27.11
N ILE A 242 -13.53 -6.46 -27.26
CA ILE A 242 -13.25 -5.55 -26.13
C ILE A 242 -14.34 -5.67 -25.05
N ARG A 243 -15.62 -5.59 -25.43
CA ARG A 243 -16.75 -5.69 -24.49
C ARG A 243 -16.82 -7.05 -23.80
N SER A 244 -16.54 -8.13 -24.52
CA SER A 244 -16.58 -9.47 -23.95
C SER A 244 -15.39 -9.76 -23.03
N ARG A 245 -14.20 -9.25 -23.36
CA ARG A 245 -12.95 -9.54 -22.63
C ARG A 245 -12.76 -8.63 -21.42
N PHE A 246 -13.21 -7.39 -21.50
CA PHE A 246 -13.00 -6.36 -20.47
C PHE A 246 -14.31 -5.65 -20.06
N PRO A 247 -15.38 -6.38 -19.70
CA PRO A 247 -16.69 -5.78 -19.44
C PRO A 247 -16.64 -4.75 -18.30
N GLY A 248 -15.97 -5.04 -17.18
CA GLY A 248 -15.86 -4.09 -16.07
C GLY A 248 -15.12 -2.80 -16.42
N ILE A 249 -14.08 -2.87 -17.26
CA ILE A 249 -13.33 -1.68 -17.71
C ILE A 249 -14.17 -0.90 -18.72
N TYR A 250 -14.86 -1.59 -19.62
CA TYR A 250 -15.77 -0.98 -20.60
C TYR A 250 -16.85 -0.17 -19.90
N GLU A 251 -17.64 -0.80 -19.01
CA GLU A 251 -18.73 -0.15 -18.30
C GLU A 251 -18.25 1.03 -17.43
N LYS A 252 -17.10 0.86 -16.76
CA LYS A 252 -16.55 1.93 -15.93
C LYS A 252 -16.10 3.13 -16.76
N CYS A 253 -15.40 2.92 -17.87
CA CYS A 253 -14.99 4.02 -18.75
C CYS A 253 -16.20 4.68 -19.41
N LEU A 254 -17.20 3.88 -19.83
CA LEU A 254 -18.43 4.37 -20.43
C LEU A 254 -19.24 5.23 -19.46
N SER A 255 -19.23 4.91 -18.16
CA SER A 255 -19.85 5.75 -17.12
C SER A 255 -19.25 7.15 -16.99
N PHE A 256 -18.04 7.36 -17.55
CA PHE A 256 -17.37 8.65 -17.65
C PHE A 256 -17.40 9.22 -19.08
N GLY A 257 -18.23 8.65 -19.96
CA GLY A 257 -18.36 9.10 -21.34
C GLY A 257 -17.22 8.68 -22.26
N ILE A 258 -16.44 7.67 -21.89
CA ILE A 258 -15.31 7.17 -22.69
C ILE A 258 -15.69 5.80 -23.27
N ASP A 259 -16.01 5.74 -24.57
CA ASP A 259 -16.28 4.48 -25.27
C ASP A 259 -14.95 3.89 -25.74
N ILE A 260 -14.34 3.01 -24.94
CA ILE A 260 -12.99 2.47 -25.20
C ILE A 260 -12.87 1.63 -26.48
N THR A 261 -13.98 1.40 -27.19
CA THR A 261 -13.97 0.80 -28.53
C THR A 261 -13.66 1.81 -29.63
N LYS A 262 -13.65 3.10 -29.30
CA LYS A 262 -13.45 4.24 -30.22
C LYS A 262 -12.48 5.28 -29.66
N ASP A 263 -12.55 5.51 -28.35
CA ASP A 263 -11.81 6.56 -27.65
C ASP A 263 -10.60 5.98 -26.90
N SER A 264 -9.53 6.76 -26.82
CA SER A 264 -8.39 6.41 -25.97
C SER A 264 -8.69 6.70 -24.49
N ILE A 265 -8.19 5.87 -23.60
CA ILE A 265 -8.37 6.00 -22.15
C ILE A 265 -7.31 6.95 -21.58
N PRO A 266 -7.68 8.05 -20.90
CA PRO A 266 -6.75 8.86 -20.12
C PRO A 266 -6.18 8.02 -18.97
N VAL A 267 -4.86 7.86 -18.93
CA VAL A 267 -4.19 7.08 -17.90
C VAL A 267 -2.99 7.79 -17.29
N VAL A 268 -2.78 7.55 -16.00
CA VAL A 268 -1.63 8.04 -15.22
C VAL A 268 -1.06 6.91 -14.37
N PRO A 269 0.25 6.89 -14.07
CA PRO A 269 0.77 5.94 -13.11
C PRO A 269 0.22 6.25 -11.71
N ALA A 270 0.00 5.23 -10.90
CA ALA A 270 -0.61 5.40 -9.58
C ALA A 270 0.07 4.51 -8.54
N ALA A 271 0.30 5.03 -7.32
CA ALA A 271 0.77 4.25 -6.20
C ALA A 271 -0.20 3.10 -5.91
N HIS A 272 0.32 1.89 -5.74
CA HIS A 272 -0.50 0.67 -5.71
C HIS A 272 -0.23 -0.23 -4.51
N TYR A 273 1.04 -0.40 -4.15
CA TYR A 273 1.42 -1.32 -3.07
C TYR A 273 2.66 -0.84 -2.33
N CYS A 274 2.65 -0.93 -1.00
CA CYS A 274 3.82 -0.69 -0.16
C CYS A 274 4.61 -2.00 0.05
N CYS A 275 5.82 -2.11 -0.51
CA CYS A 275 6.70 -3.25 -0.23
C CYS A 275 7.44 -3.08 1.12
N GLY A 276 7.53 -1.84 1.61
CA GLY A 276 8.06 -1.49 2.92
C GLY A 276 7.03 -1.70 4.03
N GLY A 277 7.25 -1.05 5.18
CA GLY A 277 6.33 -1.08 6.31
C GLY A 277 7.01 -1.40 7.64
N VAL A 278 6.21 -1.80 8.64
CA VAL A 278 6.72 -2.19 9.96
C VAL A 278 7.51 -3.49 9.83
N LYS A 279 8.78 -3.49 10.25
CA LYS A 279 9.60 -4.70 10.21
C LYS A 279 8.99 -5.77 11.11
N ALA A 280 8.61 -6.90 10.50
CA ALA A 280 7.97 -7.98 11.21
C ALA A 280 8.49 -9.35 10.75
N THR A 281 8.37 -10.35 11.62
CA THR A 281 8.58 -11.75 11.22
C THR A 281 7.37 -12.28 10.43
N ILE A 282 7.46 -13.49 9.86
CA ILE A 282 6.31 -14.17 9.24
C ILE A 282 5.16 -14.35 10.25
N ALA A 283 5.48 -14.50 11.54
CA ALA A 283 4.49 -14.58 12.61
C ALA A 283 4.02 -13.21 13.11
N GLY A 284 4.36 -12.13 12.40
CA GLY A 284 3.94 -10.76 12.67
C GLY A 284 4.70 -10.07 13.80
N GLU A 285 5.63 -10.73 14.50
CA GLU A 285 6.34 -10.12 15.64
C GLU A 285 7.21 -8.93 15.21
N THR A 286 7.03 -7.78 15.87
CA THR A 286 7.88 -6.58 15.74
C THR A 286 8.99 -6.57 16.81
N ASP A 287 9.84 -5.53 16.82
CA ASP A 287 10.82 -5.30 17.90
C ASP A 287 10.22 -4.59 19.12
N VAL A 288 8.92 -4.29 19.12
CA VAL A 288 8.15 -3.86 20.30
C VAL A 288 7.36 -5.06 20.83
N LYS A 289 7.58 -5.43 22.09
CA LYS A 289 6.95 -6.60 22.71
C LYS A 289 5.43 -6.46 22.69
N ASN A 290 4.72 -7.55 22.39
CA ASN A 290 3.26 -7.62 22.26
C ASN A 290 2.65 -6.79 21.11
N LEU A 291 3.46 -6.13 20.28
CA LEU A 291 3.01 -5.48 19.06
C LEU A 291 3.36 -6.37 17.86
N PHE A 292 2.34 -6.61 17.03
CA PHE A 292 2.45 -7.39 15.81
C PHE A 292 2.05 -6.53 14.61
N ALA A 293 2.59 -6.85 13.43
CA ALA A 293 2.16 -6.28 12.16
C ALA A 293 2.08 -7.38 11.09
N ILE A 294 0.99 -7.43 10.34
CA ILE A 294 0.74 -8.38 9.25
C ILE A 294 0.14 -7.70 8.01
N GLY A 295 0.16 -8.40 6.87
CA GLY A 295 -0.32 -7.86 5.61
C GLY A 295 0.55 -6.71 5.10
N GLU A 296 -0.03 -5.81 4.30
CA GLU A 296 0.69 -4.71 3.66
C GLU A 296 1.28 -3.68 4.63
N THR A 297 0.77 -3.61 5.86
CA THR A 297 1.35 -2.75 6.92
C THR A 297 2.75 -3.24 7.35
N ALA A 298 3.05 -4.52 7.12
CA ALA A 298 4.27 -5.16 7.56
C ALA A 298 5.27 -5.33 6.41
N CYS A 299 6.55 -5.23 6.73
CA CYS A 299 7.65 -5.61 5.86
C CYS A 299 8.29 -6.90 6.39
N THR A 300 7.90 -8.04 5.82
CA THR A 300 8.40 -9.37 6.21
C THR A 300 9.72 -9.74 5.51
N GLY A 301 10.05 -9.03 4.44
CA GLY A 301 11.11 -9.38 3.50
C GLY A 301 10.68 -10.29 2.35
N LEU A 302 9.39 -10.61 2.19
CA LEU A 302 8.88 -11.36 1.03
C LEU A 302 9.13 -10.62 -0.30
N HIS A 303 8.74 -9.35 -0.37
CA HIS A 303 8.71 -8.59 -1.62
C HIS A 303 10.06 -7.98 -2.03
N GLY A 304 10.98 -7.79 -1.08
CA GLY A 304 12.25 -7.12 -1.36
C GLY A 304 12.04 -5.75 -2.01
N ALA A 305 12.71 -5.51 -3.15
CA ALA A 305 12.65 -4.24 -3.87
C ALA A 305 11.47 -4.11 -4.84
N ASN A 306 10.66 -5.16 -5.04
CA ASN A 306 9.49 -5.14 -5.92
C ASN A 306 8.57 -6.35 -5.67
N ARG A 307 7.28 -6.08 -5.45
CA ARG A 307 6.28 -7.11 -5.22
C ARG A 307 5.90 -7.81 -6.53
N LEU A 308 5.95 -9.14 -6.54
CA LEU A 308 5.39 -9.94 -7.62
C LEU A 308 3.86 -9.90 -7.56
N ALA A 309 3.22 -9.78 -8.71
CA ALA A 309 1.76 -9.74 -8.82
C ALA A 309 1.10 -10.95 -8.11
N SER A 310 -0.08 -10.74 -7.53
CA SER A 310 -0.82 -11.70 -6.68
C SER A 310 -0.16 -12.20 -5.36
N ASN A 311 1.08 -11.85 -5.03
CA ASN A 311 1.71 -12.31 -3.77
C ASN A 311 1.21 -11.59 -2.50
N SER A 312 0.60 -10.41 -2.60
CA SER A 312 0.25 -9.60 -1.41
C SER A 312 -0.88 -10.23 -0.59
N LEU A 313 -1.95 -10.69 -1.23
CA LEU A 313 -3.03 -11.41 -0.53
C LEU A 313 -2.54 -12.76 0.02
N LEU A 314 -1.65 -13.44 -0.71
CA LEU A 314 -1.04 -14.68 -0.24
C LEU A 314 -0.23 -14.48 1.05
N GLU A 315 0.58 -13.41 1.09
CA GLU A 315 1.32 -13.02 2.30
C GLU A 315 0.37 -12.77 3.46
N ALA A 316 -0.68 -11.98 3.25
CA ALA A 316 -1.66 -11.65 4.29
C ALA A 316 -2.24 -12.92 4.94
N LEU A 317 -2.65 -13.91 4.13
CA LEU A 317 -3.22 -15.16 4.63
C LEU A 317 -2.19 -16.02 5.41
N VAL A 318 -1.00 -16.19 4.86
CA VAL A 318 0.04 -17.02 5.52
C VAL A 318 0.51 -16.35 6.81
N CYS A 319 0.77 -15.04 6.78
CA CYS A 319 1.20 -14.30 7.96
C CYS A 319 0.11 -14.24 9.04
N ALA A 320 -1.16 -14.06 8.68
CA ALA A 320 -2.27 -14.11 9.64
C ALA A 320 -2.33 -15.45 10.38
N HIS A 321 -2.16 -16.57 9.66
CA HIS A 321 -2.11 -17.91 10.27
C HIS A 321 -0.95 -18.07 11.27
N HIS A 322 0.26 -17.67 10.89
CA HIS A 322 1.42 -17.75 11.79
C HIS A 322 1.29 -16.80 12.97
N ALA A 323 0.77 -15.60 12.76
CA ALA A 323 0.50 -14.62 13.81
C ALA A 323 -0.53 -15.14 14.81
N ALA A 324 -1.65 -15.71 14.36
CA ALA A 324 -2.64 -16.32 15.22
C ALA A 324 -2.04 -17.44 16.09
N LYS A 325 -1.28 -18.37 15.49
CA LYS A 325 -0.57 -19.43 16.23
C LYS A 325 0.43 -18.88 17.23
N ARG A 326 1.12 -17.78 16.91
CA ARG A 326 2.07 -17.14 17.82
C ARG A 326 1.34 -16.47 18.99
N CYS A 327 0.27 -15.71 18.72
CA CYS A 327 -0.55 -15.06 19.73
C CYS A 327 -1.13 -16.07 20.72
N ILE A 328 -1.70 -17.18 20.24
CA ILE A 328 -2.23 -18.26 21.09
C ILE A 328 -1.15 -18.80 22.04
N ARG A 329 0.07 -19.04 21.54
CA ARG A 329 1.18 -19.53 22.38
C ARG A 329 1.63 -18.52 23.41
N LEU A 330 1.64 -17.23 23.07
CA LEU A 330 2.02 -16.16 24.00
C LEU A 330 0.97 -15.95 25.09
N LEU A 331 -0.32 -16.04 24.74
CA LEU A 331 -1.41 -15.89 25.70
C LEU A 331 -1.44 -17.00 26.76
N LYS A 332 -0.88 -18.19 26.47
CA LYS A 332 -0.68 -19.26 27.45
C LYS A 332 0.36 -18.93 28.53
N LYS A 333 1.21 -17.91 28.33
CA LYS A 333 2.26 -17.50 29.28
C LYS A 333 1.81 -16.41 30.26
N GLU A 334 0.50 -16.28 30.49
CA GLU A 334 -0.10 -15.30 31.42
C GLU A 334 0.40 -13.86 31.25
N ILE A 335 0.19 -13.28 30.06
CA ILE A 335 0.43 -11.85 29.86
C ILE A 335 -0.59 -11.06 30.69
N SER A 336 -0.11 -10.26 31.64
CA SER A 336 -0.95 -9.37 32.43
C SER A 336 -1.55 -8.27 31.54
N LEU A 337 -2.86 -8.06 31.68
CA LEU A 337 -3.54 -6.91 31.09
C LEU A 337 -3.19 -5.68 31.94
N GLN A 338 -2.67 -4.63 31.32
CA GLN A 338 -2.18 -3.45 32.01
C GLN A 338 -2.98 -2.24 31.53
N PRO A 339 -3.89 -1.67 32.35
CA PRO A 339 -4.59 -0.46 31.98
C PRO A 339 -3.61 0.73 31.89
N PHE A 340 -4.03 1.76 31.17
CA PHE A 340 -3.32 3.03 31.06
C PHE A 340 -4.30 4.18 31.21
N ALA A 341 -3.78 5.37 31.54
CA ALA A 341 -4.57 6.58 31.75
C ALA A 341 -5.41 6.93 30.50
N PRO A 342 -6.59 7.55 30.67
CA PRO A 342 -7.37 8.05 29.53
C PRO A 342 -6.59 9.14 28.76
N TRP A 343 -7.02 9.40 27.52
CA TRP A 343 -6.50 10.52 26.75
C TRP A 343 -6.90 11.84 27.40
N GLU A 344 -5.93 12.73 27.61
CA GLU A 344 -6.17 14.08 28.10
C GLU A 344 -5.96 15.07 26.95
N PRO A 345 -7.02 15.79 26.52
CA PRO A 345 -6.91 16.74 25.41
C PRO A 345 -6.18 18.04 25.80
N GLY A 346 -5.89 18.26 27.09
CA GLY A 346 -5.23 19.49 27.56
C GLY A 346 -6.08 20.73 27.27
N GLU A 347 -5.47 21.75 26.67
CA GLU A 347 -6.11 23.01 26.29
C GLU A 347 -6.65 23.00 24.84
N ALA A 348 -6.78 21.82 24.23
CA ALA A 348 -7.23 21.69 22.85
C ALA A 348 -8.63 22.26 22.64
N VAL A 349 -8.80 23.04 21.57
CA VAL A 349 -10.05 23.72 21.20
C VAL A 349 -10.65 23.14 19.92
N ASP A 350 -11.89 23.51 19.61
CA ASP A 350 -12.48 23.19 18.31
C ASP A 350 -11.67 23.83 17.18
N ILE A 351 -11.57 23.14 16.05
CA ILE A 351 -10.88 23.66 14.87
C ILE A 351 -11.69 24.80 14.24
N ASP A 352 -11.05 25.96 14.10
CA ASP A 352 -11.63 27.15 13.47
C ASP A 352 -11.50 27.11 11.94
N GLU A 353 -10.36 26.64 11.42
CA GLU A 353 -10.05 26.59 9.98
C GLU A 353 -9.68 25.17 9.49
N ALA A 354 -10.68 24.30 9.38
CA ALA A 354 -10.49 22.94 8.85
C ALA A 354 -9.92 22.90 7.40
N VAL A 355 -9.99 24.01 6.66
CA VAL A 355 -9.41 24.14 5.32
C VAL A 355 -7.90 23.89 5.31
N VAL A 356 -7.19 24.24 6.39
CA VAL A 356 -5.74 24.07 6.50
C VAL A 356 -5.37 22.58 6.50
N ILE A 357 -6.19 21.71 7.11
CA ILE A 357 -5.98 20.25 7.07
C ILE A 357 -6.01 19.75 5.62
N THR A 358 -6.98 20.22 4.84
CA THR A 358 -7.13 19.82 3.43
C THR A 358 -5.97 20.33 2.58
N GLN A 359 -5.58 21.59 2.78
CA GLN A 359 -4.43 22.19 2.08
C GLN A 359 -3.12 21.43 2.37
N ASN A 360 -2.84 21.13 3.64
CA ASN A 360 -1.64 20.39 4.04
C ASN A 360 -1.64 18.96 3.48
N ARG A 361 -2.81 18.30 3.45
CA ARG A 361 -2.95 16.97 2.83
C ARG A 361 -2.61 17.01 1.34
N ASP A 362 -3.13 18.00 0.62
CA ASP A 362 -2.87 18.17 -0.81
C ASP A 362 -1.41 18.55 -1.09
N GLU A 363 -0.80 19.37 -0.25
CA GLU A 363 0.62 19.70 -0.36
C GLU A 363 1.49 18.46 -0.21
N ILE A 364 1.24 17.62 0.81
CA ILE A 364 1.95 16.34 1.00
C ILE A 364 1.82 15.47 -0.25
N ARG A 365 0.60 15.29 -0.76
CA ARG A 365 0.33 14.42 -1.92
C ARG A 365 1.03 14.90 -3.19
N ARG A 366 0.98 16.20 -3.46
CA ARG A 366 1.66 16.81 -4.62
C ARG A 366 3.19 16.77 -4.47
N LEU A 367 3.70 17.01 -3.26
CA LEU A 367 5.12 16.88 -2.94
C LEU A 367 5.64 15.46 -3.18
N MET A 368 4.92 14.47 -2.67
CA MET A 368 5.28 13.06 -2.80
C MET A 368 5.24 12.61 -4.26
N TRP A 369 4.24 13.03 -5.02
CA TRP A 369 4.15 12.75 -6.46
C TRP A 369 5.32 13.35 -7.25
N ASN A 370 5.56 14.65 -7.08
CA ASN A 370 6.51 15.40 -7.91
C ASN A 370 7.98 15.08 -7.58
N TYR A 371 8.29 14.78 -6.31
CA TYR A 371 9.67 14.63 -5.85
C TYR A 371 10.05 13.23 -5.37
N VAL A 372 9.07 12.41 -4.95
CA VAL A 372 9.28 11.09 -4.31
C VAL A 372 8.50 9.97 -5.02
N GLY A 373 8.08 10.24 -6.26
CA GLY A 373 7.40 9.28 -7.13
C GLY A 373 8.34 8.24 -7.74
N ILE A 374 8.12 7.94 -9.03
CA ILE A 374 8.77 6.86 -9.75
C ILE A 374 10.26 7.14 -10.01
N VAL A 375 10.58 8.33 -10.52
CA VAL A 375 11.97 8.77 -10.80
C VAL A 375 12.45 9.80 -9.78
N ARG A 376 13.52 9.48 -9.06
CA ARG A 376 14.06 10.27 -7.94
C ARG A 376 15.45 10.83 -8.24
N SER A 377 15.80 11.90 -7.53
CA SER A 377 17.15 12.50 -7.54
C SER A 377 17.44 13.19 -6.20
N ASN A 378 18.71 13.42 -5.88
CA ASN A 378 19.17 14.10 -4.67
C ASN A 378 18.50 15.47 -4.58
N LYS A 379 18.51 16.24 -5.67
CA LYS A 379 17.87 17.56 -5.74
C LYS A 379 16.37 17.51 -5.41
N ARG A 380 15.65 16.50 -5.89
CA ARG A 380 14.21 16.32 -5.60
C ARG A 380 13.98 15.89 -4.15
N LEU A 381 14.72 14.90 -3.66
CA LEU A 381 14.58 14.40 -2.29
C LEU A 381 14.96 15.45 -1.24
N THR A 382 16.00 16.25 -1.47
CA THR A 382 16.34 17.38 -0.58
C THR A 382 15.23 18.42 -0.51
N ARG A 383 14.59 18.73 -1.65
CA ARG A 383 13.43 19.65 -1.67
C ARG A 383 12.23 19.07 -0.92
N ALA A 384 11.94 17.79 -1.14
CA ALA A 384 10.88 17.07 -0.42
C ALA A 384 11.13 17.08 1.09
N LYS A 385 12.35 16.76 1.54
CA LYS A 385 12.72 16.75 2.96
C LYS A 385 12.51 18.11 3.63
N LYS A 386 12.95 19.21 3.00
CA LYS A 386 12.76 20.56 3.56
C LYS A 386 11.27 20.88 3.77
N ARG A 387 10.43 20.61 2.78
CA ARG A 387 8.99 20.90 2.85
C ARG A 387 8.25 20.00 3.83
N ILE A 388 8.51 18.69 3.82
CA ILE A 388 7.82 17.78 4.75
C ILE A 388 8.17 18.08 6.21
N THR A 389 9.40 18.54 6.48
CA THR A 389 9.79 18.95 7.84
C THR A 389 9.01 20.18 8.32
N LEU A 390 8.75 21.16 7.45
CA LEU A 390 7.92 22.33 7.80
C LEU A 390 6.47 21.91 8.06
N LEU A 391 5.88 21.14 7.15
CA LEU A 391 4.51 20.62 7.30
C LEU A 391 4.35 19.79 8.58
N GLN A 392 5.35 18.97 8.95
CA GLN A 392 5.31 18.23 10.20
C GLN A 392 5.31 19.12 11.44
N GLN A 393 6.03 20.23 11.44
CA GLN A 393 6.04 21.15 12.58
C GLN A 393 4.65 21.74 12.78
N GLU A 394 4.06 22.24 11.69
CA GLU A 394 2.72 22.81 11.66
C GLU A 394 1.64 21.79 12.07
N ILE A 395 1.64 20.60 11.47
CA ILE A 395 0.66 19.54 11.77
C ILE A 395 0.79 19.05 13.22
N ASN A 396 2.01 18.96 13.77
CA ASN A 396 2.18 18.56 15.16
C ASN A 396 1.69 19.63 16.14
N GLN A 397 1.77 20.91 15.78
CA GLN A 397 1.20 22.01 16.56
C GLN A 397 -0.33 21.87 16.58
N TYR A 398 -0.96 21.77 15.40
CA TYR A 398 -2.41 21.57 15.27
C TYR A 398 -2.94 20.34 15.99
N TYR A 399 -2.17 19.24 16.00
CA TYR A 399 -2.56 18.02 16.70
C TYR A 399 -2.77 18.23 18.21
N TRP A 400 -2.05 19.17 18.83
CA TRP A 400 -2.17 19.44 20.27
C TRP A 400 -3.06 20.66 20.58
N ASP A 401 -3.17 21.59 19.64
CA ASP A 401 -4.02 22.77 19.79
C ASP A 401 -5.50 22.47 19.52
N PHE A 402 -5.82 21.41 18.77
CA PHE A 402 -7.19 21.10 18.35
C PHE A 402 -7.71 19.75 18.85
N ILE A 403 -9.03 19.69 19.06
CA ILE A 403 -9.75 18.44 19.32
C ILE A 403 -9.55 17.49 18.13
N LEU A 404 -9.17 16.25 18.44
CA LEU A 404 -8.80 15.28 17.42
C LEU A 404 -10.00 14.86 16.56
N THR A 405 -9.83 15.02 15.26
CA THR A 405 -10.70 14.46 14.23
C THR A 405 -9.97 13.34 13.48
N VAL A 406 -10.73 12.51 12.75
CA VAL A 406 -10.17 11.48 11.86
C VAL A 406 -9.20 12.11 10.88
N ASP A 407 -9.58 13.23 10.27
CA ASP A 407 -8.80 13.92 9.25
C ASP A 407 -7.46 14.44 9.79
N LEU A 408 -7.44 14.95 11.03
CA LEU A 408 -6.21 15.43 11.66
C LEU A 408 -5.28 14.26 12.03
N VAL A 409 -5.84 13.14 12.51
CA VAL A 409 -5.08 11.92 12.80
C VAL A 409 -4.45 11.36 11.53
N GLU A 410 -5.22 11.23 10.46
CA GLU A 410 -4.75 10.77 9.15
C GLU A 410 -3.69 11.71 8.58
N LEU A 411 -3.90 13.03 8.62
CA LEU A 411 -2.95 14.02 8.13
C LEU A 411 -1.59 13.88 8.82
N ARG A 412 -1.60 13.75 10.15
CA ARG A 412 -0.38 13.52 10.94
C ARG A 412 0.32 12.21 10.56
N ASN A 413 -0.44 11.16 10.33
CA ASN A 413 0.10 9.86 9.91
C ASN A 413 0.70 9.92 8.51
N MET A 414 0.01 10.54 7.56
CA MET A 414 0.48 10.76 6.20
C MET A 414 1.77 11.58 6.18
N ALA A 415 1.87 12.64 6.97
CA ALA A 415 3.09 13.46 7.06
C ALA A 415 4.30 12.68 7.58
N LEU A 416 4.09 11.85 8.61
CA LEU A 416 5.14 10.99 9.14
C LEU A 416 5.56 9.91 8.13
N VAL A 417 4.60 9.24 7.51
CA VAL A 417 4.89 8.20 6.50
C VAL A 417 5.61 8.79 5.30
N ALA A 418 5.21 9.96 4.81
CA ALA A 418 5.90 10.69 3.75
C ALA A 418 7.36 10.96 4.10
N GLU A 419 7.63 11.43 5.32
CA GLU A 419 9.01 11.63 5.80
C GLU A 419 9.80 10.32 5.84
N LEU A 420 9.23 9.24 6.37
CA LEU A 420 9.89 7.95 6.43
C LEU A 420 10.28 7.44 5.04
N ILE A 421 9.42 7.64 4.03
CA ILE A 421 9.71 7.29 2.63
C ILE A 421 10.88 8.14 2.10
N ILE A 422 10.86 9.45 2.37
CA ILE A 422 11.90 10.40 1.94
C ILE A 422 13.25 10.01 2.55
N ASP A 423 13.30 9.78 3.87
CA ASP A 423 14.52 9.44 4.57
C ASP A 423 15.07 8.09 4.10
N SER A 424 14.20 7.09 3.94
CA SER A 424 14.56 5.81 3.35
C SER A 424 15.15 5.97 1.93
N ALA A 425 14.55 6.83 1.11
CA ALA A 425 15.00 7.07 -0.25
C ALA A 425 16.34 7.83 -0.29
N ILE A 426 16.58 8.75 0.64
CA ILE A 426 17.84 9.50 0.73
C ILE A 426 19.02 8.59 1.07
N VAL A 427 18.83 7.62 1.97
CA VAL A 427 19.91 6.71 2.41
C VAL A 427 20.29 5.70 1.33
N ARG A 428 19.36 5.29 0.45
CA ARG A 428 19.67 4.33 -0.63
C ARG A 428 20.40 5.01 -1.78
N LYS A 429 21.72 4.76 -1.88
CA LYS A 429 22.58 5.28 -2.96
C LYS A 429 22.76 4.29 -4.10
N GLU A 430 21.65 3.79 -4.65
CA GLU A 430 21.59 2.85 -5.78
C GLU A 430 20.21 2.89 -6.45
N SER A 431 20.09 2.32 -7.65
CA SER A 431 18.80 2.02 -8.27
C SER A 431 18.54 0.51 -8.22
N ARG A 432 17.47 0.11 -7.54
CA ARG A 432 17.11 -1.29 -7.34
C ARG A 432 15.59 -1.46 -7.33
N GLY A 433 15.09 -2.42 -8.11
CA GLY A 433 13.66 -2.69 -8.20
C GLY A 433 12.87 -1.43 -8.57
N ILE A 434 11.87 -1.10 -7.77
CA ILE A 434 11.01 0.08 -7.98
C ILE A 434 11.57 1.38 -7.39
N HIS A 435 12.77 1.34 -6.79
CA HIS A 435 13.51 2.54 -6.43
C HIS A 435 14.46 2.90 -7.56
N TYR A 436 14.13 3.93 -8.33
CA TYR A 436 14.95 4.42 -9.44
C TYR A 436 15.49 5.81 -9.13
N PHE A 437 16.81 5.91 -9.04
CA PHE A 437 17.55 7.07 -8.58
C PHE A 437 18.53 7.53 -9.67
N LEU A 438 18.24 8.67 -10.29
CA LEU A 438 19.03 9.21 -11.40
C LEU A 438 20.51 9.41 -11.07
N ASP A 439 20.82 9.90 -9.86
CA ASP A 439 22.20 10.17 -9.44
C ASP A 439 22.97 8.88 -9.07
N TYR A 440 22.27 7.74 -8.94
CA TYR A 440 22.83 6.42 -8.64
C TYR A 440 22.13 5.35 -9.49
N PRO A 441 22.37 5.32 -10.82
CA PRO A 441 21.61 4.47 -11.74
C PRO A 441 21.93 2.97 -11.60
N GLU A 442 23.07 2.64 -11.00
CA GLU A 442 23.54 1.27 -10.84
C GLU A 442 23.11 0.65 -9.51
N LYS A 443 23.06 -0.69 -9.48
CA LYS A 443 22.89 -1.46 -8.25
C LYS A 443 24.22 -1.52 -7.48
N LEU A 444 24.16 -1.42 -6.17
CA LEU A 444 25.31 -1.79 -5.34
C LEU A 444 25.53 -3.30 -5.37
N PRO A 445 26.79 -3.78 -5.22
CA PRO A 445 27.09 -5.21 -5.22
C PRO A 445 26.35 -6.00 -4.12
N VAL A 446 26.16 -5.36 -2.97
CA VAL A 446 25.48 -5.95 -1.81
C VAL A 446 24.15 -5.25 -1.58
N ALA A 447 23.06 -6.00 -1.74
CA ALA A 447 21.73 -5.51 -1.44
C ALA A 447 21.53 -5.41 0.08
N ARG A 448 21.14 -4.23 0.57
CA ARG A 448 20.86 -3.99 2.00
C ARG A 448 19.46 -3.41 2.17
N ASP A 449 18.77 -3.89 3.21
CA ASP A 449 17.52 -3.27 3.65
C ASP A 449 17.80 -1.89 4.26
N THR A 450 16.89 -0.95 4.04
CA THR A 450 16.91 0.33 4.73
C THR A 450 16.09 0.20 6.01
N LEU A 451 16.69 0.48 7.16
CA LEU A 451 16.02 0.38 8.46
C LEU A 451 15.96 1.78 9.09
N LEU A 452 14.76 2.19 9.48
CA LEU A 452 14.55 3.42 10.25
C LEU A 452 13.94 3.06 11.60
N LYS A 453 14.48 3.66 12.65
CA LYS A 453 13.98 3.50 14.02
C LYS A 453 14.01 4.85 14.72
N LYS A 454 12.95 5.18 15.43
CA LYS A 454 12.90 6.39 16.25
C LYS A 454 13.98 6.28 17.33
N LYS A 455 14.85 7.29 17.44
CA LYS A 455 15.78 7.39 18.57
C LYS A 455 14.95 7.65 19.83
N VAL A 456 14.85 6.67 20.73
CA VAL A 456 14.22 6.86 22.04
C VAL A 456 15.28 7.48 22.93
N PHE A 457 15.18 8.79 23.18
CA PHE A 457 15.92 9.39 24.28
C PHE A 457 15.25 8.90 25.57
N SER A 458 15.99 8.17 26.41
CA SER A 458 15.53 7.91 27.76
C SER A 458 15.44 9.27 28.46
N SER A 459 14.24 9.76 28.73
CA SER A 459 14.05 10.73 29.81
C SER A 459 14.51 10.03 31.09
N LYS A 460 15.67 10.44 31.59
CA LYS A 460 16.18 10.02 32.90
C LYS A 460 15.31 10.57 34.00
#